data_AF-A0A255I201-F1
#
_entry.id   AF-A0A255I201-F1
#
_cell.length_a   1.000
_cell.length_b   1.000
_cell.length_c   1.000
_cell.angle_alpha   90.00
_cell.angle_beta   90.00
_cell.angle_gamma   90.00
#
_symmetry.space_group_name_H-M   'P 1'
#
loop_
_entity.id
_entity.type
_entity.pdbx_description
1 polymer ?
#
loop_
_entity_poly.entity_id
_entity_poly.type
_entity_poly.pdbx_seq_one_letter_code
_entity_poly.pdbx_strand_id
1 'polypeptide(L)'
;MNVADEANGFWEMLKKRIKFPKSTKIVVSESHAMAYYIAKENGCDSVYSFDAHSDLGYGGIKSLDFEVNCANWLGKLLNDKIVSDAKIIYSPYTNENPNDFEEINNSFDISYCGISDISCKNVSPIIHICRSGCWSAPWLDKKLLDFVEKSSFKYTLLDCEDRLWNPNKINLAQQIDYMLYG
;
A
#
# COMPACT_ATOMS: atom_id res chain seq x y z
N MET A 1 16.35 12.38 -7.07
CA MET A 1 14.92 12.03 -7.06
C MET A 1 14.26 12.72 -5.88
N ASN A 2 13.12 13.34 -6.10
CA ASN A 2 12.31 13.96 -5.06
C ASN A 2 11.05 13.13 -4.81
N VAL A 3 10.50 13.27 -3.60
CA VAL A 3 9.17 12.75 -3.29
C VAL A 3 8.17 13.66 -3.97
N ALA A 4 7.07 13.09 -4.47
CA ALA A 4 6.04 13.84 -5.16
C ALA A 4 5.36 14.87 -4.24
N ASP A 5 4.85 15.96 -4.83
CA ASP A 5 4.31 17.09 -4.07
C ASP A 5 3.04 16.72 -3.29
N GLU A 6 2.33 15.66 -3.71
CA GLU A 6 1.14 15.11 -3.04
C GLU A 6 1.44 14.63 -1.62
N ALA A 7 2.69 14.25 -1.32
CA ALA A 7 3.10 13.92 0.04
C ALA A 7 3.00 15.14 0.98
N ASN A 8 3.12 16.36 0.44
CA ASN A 8 2.93 17.59 1.19
C ASN A 8 1.43 17.82 1.45
N GLY A 9 1.02 17.71 2.71
CA GLY A 9 -0.37 17.95 3.10
C GLY A 9 -1.30 16.73 2.94
N PHE A 10 -0.78 15.57 2.51
CA PHE A 10 -1.54 14.31 2.46
C PHE A 10 -2.31 14.04 3.77
N TRP A 11 -1.61 14.06 4.90
CA TRP A 11 -2.22 13.80 6.21
C TRP A 11 -3.29 14.82 6.58
N GLU A 12 -3.07 16.10 6.28
CA GLU A 12 -4.04 17.15 6.55
C GLU A 12 -5.30 17.00 5.70
N MET A 13 -5.13 16.61 4.44
CA MET A 13 -6.24 16.30 3.55
C MET A 13 -7.01 15.06 4.03
N LEU A 14 -6.31 13.99 4.42
CA LEU A 14 -6.93 12.76 4.89
C LEU A 14 -7.67 12.97 6.21
N LYS A 15 -7.09 13.71 7.16
CA LYS A 15 -7.71 14.07 8.46
C LYS A 15 -8.96 14.94 8.32
N LYS A 16 -9.10 15.70 7.23
CA LYS A 16 -10.34 16.45 6.92
C LYS A 16 -11.49 15.53 6.47
N ARG A 17 -11.18 14.33 5.96
CA ARG A 17 -12.13 13.38 5.37
C ARG A 17 -12.46 12.22 6.30
N ILE A 18 -11.49 11.79 7.10
CA ILE A 18 -11.60 10.64 8.01
C ILE A 18 -11.38 11.11 9.44
N LYS A 19 -12.30 10.73 10.33
CA LYS A 19 -12.14 10.95 11.77
C LYS A 19 -11.33 9.81 12.38
N PHE A 20 -10.04 10.05 12.59
CA PHE A 20 -9.14 9.10 13.23
C PHE A 20 -9.32 9.08 14.76
N PRO A 21 -9.65 7.93 15.37
CA PRO A 21 -9.56 7.76 16.81
C PRO A 21 -8.12 7.93 17.30
N LYS A 22 -7.93 8.35 18.56
CA LYS A 22 -6.59 8.45 19.17
C LYS A 22 -5.85 7.10 19.23
N SER A 23 -6.58 5.99 19.14
CA SER A 23 -6.05 4.63 19.10
C SER A 23 -5.55 4.19 17.73
N THR A 24 -5.68 5.02 16.69
CA THR A 24 -5.17 4.74 15.34
C THR A 24 -3.67 4.44 15.41
N LYS A 25 -3.26 3.34 14.77
CA LYS A 25 -1.86 2.94 14.64
C LYS A 25 -1.48 2.85 13.17
N ILE A 26 -0.21 3.11 12.90
CA ILE A 26 0.42 2.87 11.62
C ILE A 26 1.29 1.61 11.74
N VAL A 27 1.20 0.71 10.77
CA VAL A 27 2.14 -0.39 10.58
C VAL A 27 2.92 -0.10 9.31
N VAL A 28 4.24 -0.09 9.40
CA VAL A 28 5.13 0.04 8.24
C VAL A 28 5.77 -1.31 7.97
N SER A 29 5.72 -1.80 6.74
CA SER A 29 6.41 -3.05 6.33
C SER A 29 7.06 -2.87 4.96
N GLU A 30 7.79 -3.87 4.47
CA GLU A 30 8.45 -3.82 3.16
C GLU A 30 7.62 -4.40 2.00
N SER A 31 6.42 -4.91 2.29
CA SER A 31 5.58 -5.63 1.33
C SER A 31 4.10 -5.27 1.46
N HIS A 32 3.45 -5.03 0.32
CA HIS A 32 2.00 -4.83 0.25
C HIS A 32 1.23 -6.09 0.63
N ALA A 33 1.81 -7.29 0.44
CA ALA A 33 1.21 -8.55 0.89
C ALA A 33 0.88 -8.54 2.39
N MET A 34 1.60 -7.74 3.19
CA MET A 34 1.32 -7.61 4.62
C MET A 34 -0.02 -6.95 4.92
N ALA A 35 -0.53 -6.09 4.03
CA ALA A 35 -1.85 -5.49 4.18
C ALA A 35 -2.97 -6.54 4.25
N TYR A 36 -2.83 -7.66 3.52
CA TYR A 36 -3.77 -8.78 3.60
C TYR A 36 -3.85 -9.34 5.04
N TYR A 37 -2.71 -9.62 5.66
CA TYR A 37 -2.66 -10.19 7.01
C TYR A 37 -3.12 -9.18 8.05
N ILE A 38 -2.70 -7.92 7.93
CA ILE A 38 -3.11 -6.84 8.82
C ILE A 38 -4.64 -6.67 8.79
N ALA A 39 -5.26 -6.61 7.61
CA ALA A 39 -6.70 -6.48 7.49
C ALA A 39 -7.43 -7.67 8.11
N LYS A 40 -6.95 -8.89 7.86
CA LYS A 40 -7.50 -10.13 8.41
C LYS A 40 -7.44 -10.19 9.93
N GLU A 41 -6.27 -9.89 10.52
CA GLU A 41 -6.05 -9.96 11.96
C GLU A 41 -6.81 -8.88 12.74
N ASN A 42 -7.08 -7.74 12.10
CA ASN A 42 -7.80 -6.62 12.71
C ASN A 42 -9.30 -6.62 12.38
N GLY A 43 -9.79 -7.63 11.65
CA GLY A 43 -11.21 -7.77 11.29
C GLY A 43 -11.72 -6.55 10.52
N CYS A 44 -10.96 -6.08 9.52
CA CYS A 44 -11.37 -4.94 8.71
C CYS A 44 -12.50 -5.34 7.75
N ASP A 45 -13.53 -4.50 7.64
CA ASP A 45 -14.65 -4.75 6.72
C ASP A 45 -14.40 -4.19 5.32
N SER A 46 -13.63 -3.10 5.20
CA SER A 46 -13.36 -2.41 3.92
C SER A 46 -11.91 -1.93 3.85
N VAL A 47 -11.38 -1.79 2.63
CA VAL A 47 -10.04 -1.24 2.37
C VAL A 47 -10.10 0.04 1.55
N TYR A 48 -9.28 1.02 1.92
CA TYR A 48 -8.96 2.19 1.09
C TYR A 48 -7.48 2.09 0.72
N SER A 49 -7.19 1.75 -0.54
CA SER A 49 -5.84 1.60 -1.06
C SER A 49 -5.39 2.88 -1.76
N PHE A 50 -4.28 3.47 -1.33
CA PHE A 50 -3.64 4.61 -1.98
C PHE A 50 -2.37 4.13 -2.66
N ASP A 51 -2.40 3.96 -3.97
CA ASP A 51 -1.30 3.37 -4.72
C ASP A 51 -1.33 3.81 -6.19
N ALA A 52 -0.22 3.64 -6.90
CA ALA A 52 -0.17 3.69 -8.35
C ALA A 52 -0.66 2.37 -9.01
N HIS A 53 -0.79 1.30 -8.24
CA HIS A 53 -1.21 -0.02 -8.70
C HIS A 53 -2.43 -0.52 -7.93
N SER A 54 -3.36 -1.16 -8.61
CA SER A 54 -4.57 -1.70 -7.97
C SER A 54 -4.28 -2.92 -7.09
N ASP A 55 -3.20 -3.65 -7.38
CA ASP A 55 -2.83 -4.91 -6.71
C ASP A 55 -3.99 -5.93 -6.63
N LEU A 56 -4.88 -5.88 -7.63
CA LEU A 56 -6.05 -6.77 -7.72
C LEU A 56 -5.69 -8.16 -8.26
N GLY A 57 -4.50 -8.33 -8.83
CA GLY A 57 -4.06 -9.58 -9.43
C GLY A 57 -3.95 -9.48 -10.95
N TYR A 58 -2.71 -9.43 -11.43
CA TYR A 58 -2.42 -9.39 -12.87
C TYR A 58 -2.62 -10.78 -13.50
N GLY A 59 -3.52 -10.86 -14.46
CA GLY A 59 -3.93 -12.13 -15.08
C GLY A 59 -5.40 -12.52 -14.82
N GLY A 60 -6.20 -11.60 -14.28
CA GLY A 60 -7.63 -11.80 -14.07
C GLY A 60 -7.92 -12.63 -12.83
N ILE A 61 -9.13 -13.18 -12.73
CA ILE A 61 -9.61 -13.83 -11.50
C ILE A 61 -8.76 -15.04 -11.07
N LYS A 62 -8.16 -15.74 -12.04
CA LYS A 62 -7.27 -16.89 -11.77
C LYS A 62 -6.00 -16.50 -11.03
N SER A 63 -5.58 -15.24 -11.12
CA SER A 63 -4.43 -14.74 -10.34
C SER A 63 -4.68 -14.81 -8.83
N LEU A 64 -5.95 -14.90 -8.41
CA LEU A 64 -6.37 -15.01 -7.02
C LEU A 64 -6.26 -16.43 -6.47
N ASP A 65 -6.03 -17.44 -7.32
CA ASP A 65 -5.76 -18.82 -6.88
C ASP A 65 -4.33 -19.00 -6.34
N PHE A 66 -3.40 -18.10 -6.71
CA PHE A 66 -2.01 -18.11 -6.26
C PHE A 66 -1.83 -17.58 -4.84
N GLU A 67 -0.73 -17.90 -4.18
CA GLU A 67 -0.41 -17.36 -2.85
C GLU A 67 -0.42 -15.82 -2.81
N VAL A 68 -0.70 -15.27 -1.62
CA VAL A 68 -0.74 -13.82 -1.39
C VAL A 68 0.63 -13.22 -1.71
N ASN A 69 0.65 -12.20 -2.57
CA ASN A 69 1.84 -11.45 -2.92
C ASN A 69 1.49 -9.98 -3.18
N CYS A 70 2.49 -9.14 -3.46
CA CYS A 70 2.29 -7.71 -3.68
C CYS A 70 1.35 -7.40 -4.85
N ALA A 71 1.26 -8.28 -5.85
CA ALA A 71 0.47 -8.03 -7.06
C ALA A 71 -1.01 -8.40 -6.92
N ASN A 72 -1.39 -9.21 -5.92
CA ASN A 72 -2.75 -9.73 -5.79
C ASN A 72 -3.38 -9.57 -4.39
N TRP A 73 -2.69 -8.97 -3.41
CA TRP A 73 -3.13 -8.97 -2.02
C TRP A 73 -4.55 -8.39 -1.84
N LEU A 74 -4.90 -7.33 -2.58
CA LEU A 74 -6.19 -6.67 -2.45
C LEU A 74 -7.30 -7.52 -3.07
N GLY A 75 -7.06 -8.06 -4.26
CA GLY A 75 -7.99 -8.99 -4.90
C GLY A 75 -8.20 -10.25 -4.05
N LYS A 76 -7.15 -10.73 -3.39
CA LYS A 76 -7.25 -11.91 -2.53
C LYS A 76 -8.02 -11.65 -1.24
N LEU A 77 -7.93 -10.45 -0.66
CA LEU A 77 -8.77 -10.06 0.48
C LEU A 77 -10.27 -10.17 0.16
N LEU A 78 -10.66 -9.75 -1.04
CA LEU A 78 -12.04 -9.82 -1.53
C LEU A 78 -12.45 -11.26 -1.83
N ASN A 79 -11.61 -12.00 -2.54
CA ASN A 79 -11.87 -13.40 -2.89
C ASN A 79 -12.03 -14.31 -1.67
N ASP A 80 -11.19 -14.10 -0.66
CA ASP A 80 -11.23 -14.85 0.60
C ASP A 80 -12.33 -14.34 1.56
N LYS A 81 -13.10 -13.32 1.14
CA LYS A 81 -14.20 -12.70 1.89
C LYS A 81 -13.76 -12.16 3.25
N ILE A 82 -12.53 -11.66 3.33
CA ILE A 82 -11.99 -11.02 4.52
C ILE A 82 -12.55 -9.60 4.63
N VAL A 83 -12.73 -8.93 3.48
CA VAL A 83 -13.33 -7.60 3.38
C VAL A 83 -14.53 -7.68 2.40
N SER A 84 -15.53 -6.83 2.61
CA SER A 84 -16.70 -6.74 1.74
C SER A 84 -16.47 -5.89 0.49
N ASP A 85 -15.64 -4.86 0.60
CA ASP A 85 -15.40 -3.90 -0.47
C ASP A 85 -13.99 -3.29 -0.41
N ALA A 86 -13.55 -2.80 -1.57
CA ALA A 86 -12.31 -2.07 -1.72
C ALA A 86 -12.51 -0.76 -2.50
N LYS A 87 -11.84 0.29 -2.04
CA LYS A 87 -11.77 1.59 -2.70
C LYS A 87 -10.32 1.86 -3.08
N ILE A 88 -10.07 2.06 -4.36
CA ILE A 88 -8.75 2.32 -4.91
C ILE A 88 -8.65 3.80 -5.26
N ILE A 89 -7.66 4.46 -4.66
CA ILE A 89 -7.35 5.87 -4.88
C ILE A 89 -6.01 5.91 -5.61
N TYR A 90 -6.10 6.05 -6.92
CA TYR A 90 -4.92 6.09 -7.76
C TYR A 90 -4.07 7.33 -7.55
N SER A 91 -2.75 7.12 -7.54
CA SER A 91 -1.81 8.23 -7.61
C SER A 91 -1.95 8.98 -8.95
N PRO A 92 -1.57 10.26 -9.03
CA PRO A 92 -1.52 10.99 -10.30
C PRO A 92 -0.54 10.41 -11.33
N TYR A 93 0.35 9.51 -10.92
CA TYR A 93 1.35 8.86 -11.76
C TYR A 93 0.97 7.44 -12.17
N THR A 94 -0.30 7.06 -11.95
CA THR A 94 -0.82 5.74 -12.30
C THR A 94 -0.91 5.57 -13.81
N ASN A 95 -0.45 4.42 -14.30
CA ASN A 95 -0.57 4.03 -15.72
C ASN A 95 -1.62 2.94 -15.95
N GLU A 96 -2.18 2.35 -14.89
CA GLU A 96 -3.20 1.32 -14.98
C GLU A 96 -4.56 1.89 -15.38
N ASN A 97 -5.33 1.15 -16.17
CA ASN A 97 -6.72 1.46 -16.44
C ASN A 97 -7.62 0.53 -15.61
N PRO A 98 -8.65 1.03 -14.90
CA PRO A 98 -9.62 0.18 -14.23
C PRO A 98 -10.20 -0.93 -15.11
N ASN A 99 -10.35 -0.69 -16.41
CA ASN A 99 -10.86 -1.68 -17.37
C ASN A 99 -9.93 -2.89 -17.56
N ASP A 100 -8.63 -2.76 -17.24
CA ASP A 100 -7.68 -3.88 -17.29
C ASP A 100 -8.06 -4.98 -16.26
N PHE A 101 -8.87 -4.63 -15.26
CA PHE A 101 -9.33 -5.51 -14.18
C PHE A 101 -10.84 -5.80 -14.25
N GLU A 102 -11.47 -5.63 -15.41
CA GLU A 102 -12.94 -5.78 -15.59
C GLU A 102 -13.48 -7.10 -15.02
N GLU A 103 -12.80 -8.23 -15.24
CA GLU A 103 -13.21 -9.53 -14.71
C GLU A 103 -13.33 -9.53 -13.17
N ILE A 104 -12.38 -8.88 -12.49
CA ILE A 104 -12.33 -8.78 -11.04
C ILE A 104 -13.34 -7.74 -10.55
N ASN A 105 -13.42 -6.58 -11.22
CA ASN A 105 -14.40 -5.52 -10.91
C ASN A 105 -15.85 -6.00 -11.02
N ASN A 106 -16.14 -6.92 -11.95
CA ASN A 106 -17.47 -7.50 -12.11
C ASN A 106 -17.79 -8.57 -11.05
N SER A 107 -16.77 -9.10 -10.37
CA SER A 107 -16.90 -10.18 -9.39
C SER A 107 -16.96 -9.69 -7.95
N PHE A 108 -16.39 -8.52 -7.65
CA PHE A 108 -16.25 -7.96 -6.30
C PHE A 108 -16.67 -6.49 -6.23
N ASP A 109 -17.03 -6.02 -5.04
CA ASP A 109 -17.38 -4.61 -4.82
C ASP A 109 -16.09 -3.76 -4.76
N ILE A 110 -15.70 -3.25 -5.92
CA ILE A 110 -14.51 -2.42 -6.12
C ILE A 110 -14.94 -1.10 -6.71
N SER A 111 -14.44 -0.01 -6.14
CA SER A 111 -14.63 1.33 -6.69
C SER A 111 -13.31 2.08 -6.79
N TYR A 112 -13.16 2.84 -7.88
CA TYR A 112 -12.02 3.71 -8.12
C TYR A 112 -12.47 5.15 -7.86
N CYS A 113 -11.87 5.82 -6.88
CA CYS A 113 -12.36 7.13 -6.45
C CYS A 113 -11.22 8.09 -6.11
N GLY A 114 -11.56 9.38 -6.05
CA GLY A 114 -10.64 10.42 -5.60
C GLY A 114 -10.62 10.54 -4.08
N ILE A 115 -9.56 11.13 -3.55
CA ILE A 115 -9.48 11.45 -2.11
C ILE A 115 -10.61 12.38 -1.64
N SER A 116 -11.20 13.17 -2.55
CA SER A 116 -12.38 14.00 -2.27
C SER A 116 -13.62 13.20 -1.91
N ASP A 117 -13.71 11.96 -2.39
CA ASP A 117 -14.91 11.12 -2.33
C ASP A 117 -14.93 10.27 -1.05
N ILE A 118 -13.83 10.28 -0.31
CA ILE A 118 -13.70 9.62 0.99
C ILE A 118 -14.63 10.30 1.99
N SER A 119 -15.61 9.56 2.48
CA SER A 119 -16.53 10.00 3.53
C SER A 119 -16.69 8.93 4.61
N CYS A 120 -15.81 8.99 5.61
CA CYS A 120 -15.75 7.99 6.67
C CYS A 120 -15.87 8.68 8.04
N LYS A 121 -17.10 8.76 8.56
CA LYS A 121 -17.36 9.52 9.79
C LYS A 121 -17.11 8.73 11.08
N ASN A 122 -17.09 7.40 11.05
CA ASN A 122 -16.83 6.54 12.21
C ASN A 122 -16.13 5.25 11.78
N VAL A 123 -14.80 5.25 11.76
CA VAL A 123 -13.99 4.06 11.44
C VAL A 123 -12.95 3.90 12.55
N SER A 124 -12.55 2.65 12.83
CA SER A 124 -11.33 2.36 13.59
C SER A 124 -10.23 1.96 12.60
N PRO A 125 -9.63 2.93 11.89
CA PRO A 125 -8.65 2.62 10.86
C PRO A 125 -7.38 2.06 11.50
N ILE A 126 -6.94 0.93 10.96
CA ILE A 126 -5.52 0.57 10.96
C ILE A 126 -4.93 1.10 9.66
N ILE A 127 -3.77 1.74 9.74
CA ILE A 127 -3.09 2.29 8.58
C ILE A 127 -1.89 1.40 8.30
N HIS A 128 -1.79 0.89 7.07
CA HIS A 128 -0.59 0.21 6.60
C HIS A 128 0.14 1.10 5.60
N ILE A 129 1.47 1.14 5.70
CA ILE A 129 2.35 1.84 4.76
C ILE A 129 3.43 0.86 4.31
N CYS A 130 3.56 0.65 3.01
CA CYS A 130 4.59 -0.18 2.44
C CYS A 130 5.82 0.64 2.05
N ARG A 131 6.98 0.34 2.65
CA ARG A 131 8.30 0.77 2.21
C ARG A 131 8.88 -0.29 1.25
N SER A 132 8.29 -0.42 0.07
CA SER A 132 8.71 -1.42 -0.91
C SER A 132 10.16 -1.23 -1.35
N GLY A 133 10.95 -2.31 -1.34
CA GLY A 133 12.32 -2.32 -1.86
C GLY A 133 12.45 -1.85 -3.31
N CYS A 134 11.49 -2.25 -4.15
CA CYS A 134 11.51 -1.97 -5.59
C CYS A 134 11.08 -0.53 -5.94
N TRP A 135 10.23 0.09 -5.10
CA TRP A 135 9.59 1.38 -5.41
C TRP A 135 10.03 2.52 -4.50
N SER A 136 10.48 2.22 -3.28
CA SER A 136 10.99 3.21 -2.33
C SER A 136 12.50 3.07 -2.24
N ALA A 137 13.23 3.91 -2.96
CA ALA A 137 14.69 3.88 -2.93
C ALA A 137 15.26 4.14 -1.51
N PRO A 138 16.32 3.44 -1.06
CA PRO A 138 16.84 3.55 0.31
C PRO A 138 17.24 4.97 0.74
N TRP A 139 17.67 5.84 -0.18
CA TRP A 139 18.00 7.23 0.14
C TRP A 139 16.78 8.11 0.46
N LEU A 140 15.56 7.59 0.32
CA LEU A 140 14.31 8.25 0.68
C LEU A 140 13.77 7.82 2.05
N ASP A 141 14.40 6.85 2.74
CA ASP A 141 13.91 6.28 4.00
C ASP A 141 13.64 7.35 5.05
N LYS A 142 14.56 8.31 5.20
CA LYS A 142 14.37 9.44 6.10
C LYS A 142 13.10 10.23 5.77
N LYS A 143 12.85 10.51 4.48
CA LYS A 143 11.65 11.25 4.05
C LYS A 143 10.37 10.44 4.29
N LEU A 144 10.43 9.11 4.16
CA LEU A 144 9.30 8.24 4.49
C LEU A 144 9.01 8.24 5.99
N LEU A 145 10.03 8.15 6.84
CA LEU A 145 9.86 8.24 8.30
C LEU A 145 9.33 9.62 8.71
N ASP A 146 9.88 10.70 8.15
CA ASP A 146 9.37 12.06 8.37
C ASP A 146 7.89 12.18 7.94
N PHE A 147 7.50 11.50 6.86
CA PHE A 147 6.10 11.42 6.42
C PHE A 147 5.23 10.69 7.45
N VAL A 148 5.66 9.53 7.95
CA VAL A 148 4.93 8.77 8.99
C VAL A 148 4.79 9.60 10.26
N GLU A 149 5.86 10.27 10.71
CA GLU A 149 5.87 11.08 11.93
C GLU A 149 4.92 12.29 11.85
N LYS A 150 4.81 12.93 10.68
CA LYS A 150 3.84 14.02 10.43
C LYS A 150 2.39 13.60 10.64
N SER A 151 2.07 12.31 10.60
CA SER A 151 0.73 11.82 10.91
C SER A 151 0.34 12.06 12.38
N SER A 152 1.32 12.15 13.28
CA SER A 152 1.17 12.17 14.75
C SER A 152 0.57 10.89 15.36
N PHE A 153 0.46 9.81 14.59
CA PHE A 153 0.05 8.50 15.11
C PHE A 153 1.26 7.70 15.60
N LYS A 154 1.00 6.76 16.52
CA LYS A 154 2.02 5.76 16.88
C LYS A 154 2.21 4.82 15.70
N TYR A 155 3.47 4.52 15.37
CA TYR A 155 3.79 3.56 14.33
C TYR A 155 4.66 2.41 14.83
N THR A 156 4.65 1.30 14.12
CA THR A 156 5.51 0.14 14.35
C THR A 156 6.10 -0.29 13.02
N LEU A 157 7.38 -0.66 13.04
CA LEU A 157 8.07 -1.27 11.90
C LEU A 157 7.92 -2.79 12.02
N LEU A 158 7.38 -3.42 11.00
CA LEU A 158 7.19 -4.86 10.90
C LEU A 158 8.13 -5.38 9.81
N ASP A 159 9.09 -6.21 10.23
CA ASP A 159 10.10 -6.84 9.35
C ASP A 159 10.78 -5.86 8.39
N CYS A 160 11.12 -4.67 8.89
CA CYS A 160 11.83 -3.65 8.13
C CYS A 160 13.32 -3.67 8.49
N GLU A 161 14.16 -3.99 7.52
CA GLU A 161 15.61 -3.92 7.70
C GLU A 161 16.13 -2.48 7.57
N ASP A 162 17.26 -2.18 8.19
CA ASP A 162 17.95 -0.93 7.94
C ASP A 162 18.64 -0.96 6.58
N ARG A 163 18.19 -0.09 5.65
CA ARG A 163 18.74 -0.03 4.30
C ARG A 163 19.83 1.04 4.22
N LEU A 164 21.07 0.60 3.97
CA LEU A 164 22.20 1.51 3.75
C LEU A 164 22.50 1.60 2.25
N TRP A 165 22.21 2.74 1.64
CA TRP A 165 22.64 3.01 0.27
C TRP A 165 24.17 3.22 0.21
N ASN A 166 24.90 2.19 -0.19
CA ASN A 166 26.35 2.25 -0.35
C ASN A 166 26.82 1.51 -1.62
N PRO A 167 26.62 2.11 -2.81
CA PRO A 167 26.99 1.48 -4.07
C PRO A 167 28.50 1.22 -4.20
N ASN A 168 29.33 1.91 -3.42
CA ASN A 168 30.80 1.73 -3.43
C ASN A 168 31.26 0.45 -2.71
N LYS A 169 30.36 -0.26 -2.02
CA LYS A 169 30.68 -1.49 -1.27
C LYS A 169 30.01 -2.75 -1.84
N ILE A 170 29.41 -2.67 -3.03
CA ILE A 170 28.78 -3.84 -3.65
C ILE A 170 29.85 -4.83 -4.13
N ASN A 171 29.77 -6.07 -3.68
CA ASN A 171 30.64 -7.14 -4.15
C ASN A 171 30.12 -7.74 -5.47
N LEU A 172 30.94 -8.57 -6.13
CA LEU A 172 30.58 -9.16 -7.42
C LEU A 172 29.32 -10.04 -7.33
N ALA A 173 29.11 -10.78 -6.23
CA ALA A 173 27.91 -11.60 -6.06
C ALA A 173 26.65 -10.74 -6.00
N GLN A 174 26.68 -9.64 -5.24
CA GLN A 174 25.58 -8.67 -5.17
C GLN A 174 25.30 -8.02 -6.52
N GLN A 175 26.33 -7.72 -7.31
CA GLN A 175 26.15 -7.20 -8.67
C GLN A 175 25.43 -8.20 -9.59
N ILE A 176 25.80 -9.48 -9.50
CA ILE A 176 25.15 -10.56 -10.27
C ILE A 176 23.69 -10.71 -9.82
N ASP A 177 23.43 -10.73 -8.52
CA ASP A 177 22.06 -10.82 -7.99
C ASP A 177 21.19 -9.65 -8.45
N TYR A 178 21.71 -8.42 -8.41
CA TYR A 178 20.99 -7.24 -8.92
C TYR A 178 20.72 -7.31 -10.43
N MET A 179 21.57 -7.94 -11.22
CA MET A 179 21.31 -8.12 -12.65
C MET A 179 20.28 -9.20 -12.96
N LEU A 180 20.14 -10.21 -12.09
CA LEU A 180 19.25 -11.34 -12.29
C LEU A 180 17.86 -11.12 -11.69
N TYR A 181 17.78 -10.37 -10.59
CA TYR A 181 16.57 -10.24 -9.76
C TYR A 181 16.18 -8.79 -9.43
N GLY A 182 16.97 -7.81 -9.88
CA GLY A 182 16.74 -6.37 -9.65
C GLY A 182 15.88 -5.70 -10.71
#